data_AF-A0AAQ3S1A5-F1
#
_entry.id   AF-A0AAQ3S1A5-F1
#
_cell.length_a   1.000
_cell.length_b   1.000
_cell.length_c   1.000
_cell.angle_alpha   90.00
_cell.angle_beta   90.00
_cell.angle_gamma   90.00
#
_symmetry.space_group_name_H-M   'P 1'
#
loop_
_entity.id
_entity.type
_entity.pdbx_description
1 polymer ?
#
loop_
_entity_poly.entity_id
_entity_poly.type
_entity_poly.pdbx_seq_one_letter_code
_entity_poly.pdbx_strand_id
1 'polypeptide(L)'
;MSNVEDPNLLDHLNRENVYADGFMADSLKLRSALSSEMKARLPPTVSTPPEHKYGYVNVGTCRVSPDHNYLAYTLDISGGEQYTLQVKDLRSGLIDPKSKVDGAVSLAWAQDASSLFYTQSDENQRPYRQSLIIRFSLLVFQWWEKEWVSV
;
A
#
# COMPACT_ATOMS: atom_id res chain seq x y z
N MET A 1 -0.29 -17.37 9.10
CA MET A 1 -1.33 -18.01 8.27
C MET A 1 -0.67 -18.34 6.95
N SER A 2 -0.51 -19.63 6.65
CA SER A 2 0.64 -20.10 5.84
C SER A 2 0.32 -20.51 4.40
N ASN A 3 -0.94 -20.48 3.98
CA ASN A 3 -1.35 -20.63 2.57
C ASN A 3 -2.83 -20.24 2.43
N VAL A 4 -3.14 -19.20 1.66
CA VAL A 4 -4.54 -18.74 1.44
C VAL A 4 -5.33 -19.61 0.46
N GLU A 5 -4.64 -20.48 -0.29
CA GLU A 5 -5.22 -21.41 -1.27
C GLU A 5 -5.39 -22.84 -0.69
N ASP A 6 -5.13 -23.06 0.61
CA ASP A 6 -5.32 -24.37 1.23
C ASP A 6 -6.81 -24.74 1.28
N PRO A 7 -7.23 -25.87 0.64
CA PRO A 7 -8.62 -26.30 0.66
C PRO A 7 -9.19 -26.50 2.07
N ASN A 8 -8.36 -26.91 3.04
CA ASN A 8 -8.79 -27.09 4.43
C ASN A 8 -9.06 -25.74 5.12
N LEU A 9 -8.29 -24.71 4.77
CA LEU A 9 -8.53 -23.35 5.27
C LEU A 9 -9.85 -22.80 4.73
N LEU A 10 -10.09 -22.95 3.43
CA LEU A 10 -11.32 -22.47 2.80
C LEU A 10 -12.56 -23.17 3.39
N ASP A 11 -12.49 -24.48 3.59
CA ASP A 11 -13.55 -25.27 4.21
C ASP A 11 -13.79 -24.89 5.69
N HIS A 12 -12.73 -24.60 6.45
CA HIS A 12 -12.86 -24.03 7.80
C HIS A 12 -13.53 -22.64 7.78
N LEU A 13 -13.08 -21.73 6.91
CA LEU A 13 -13.66 -20.39 6.77
C LEU A 13 -15.14 -20.44 6.38
N ASN A 14 -15.52 -21.38 5.50
CA ASN A 14 -16.93 -21.57 5.13
C ASN A 14 -17.77 -22.06 6.32
N ARG A 15 -17.24 -22.94 7.17
CA ARG A 15 -17.95 -23.36 8.40
C ARG A 15 -18.12 -22.20 9.38
N GLU A 16 -17.08 -21.40 9.58
CA GLU A 16 -17.13 -20.20 10.42
C GLU A 16 -18.16 -19.19 9.90
N ASN A 17 -18.22 -18.98 8.58
CA ASN A 17 -19.24 -18.12 7.97
C ASN A 17 -20.66 -18.64 8.24
N VAL A 18 -20.91 -19.95 8.09
CA VAL A 18 -22.23 -20.54 8.40
C VAL A 18 -22.58 -20.40 9.87
N TYR A 19 -21.61 -20.60 10.76
CA TYR A 19 -21.81 -20.38 12.19
C TYR A 19 -22.15 -18.92 12.50
N ALA A 20 -21.40 -17.97 11.93
CA ALA A 20 -21.65 -16.54 12.09
C ALA A 20 -23.04 -16.14 11.57
N ASP A 21 -23.46 -16.65 10.41
CA ASP A 21 -24.79 -16.42 9.86
C ASP A 21 -25.89 -16.96 10.77
N GLY A 22 -25.71 -18.16 11.34
CA GLY A 22 -26.64 -18.77 12.28
C GLY A 22 -26.73 -18.00 13.61
N PHE A 23 -25.58 -17.61 14.16
CA PHE A 23 -25.50 -16.84 15.40
C PHE A 23 -26.12 -15.45 15.25
N MET A 24 -25.94 -14.79 14.10
CA MET A 24 -26.45 -13.45 13.83
C MET A 24 -27.85 -13.43 13.19
N ALA A 25 -28.53 -14.58 13.06
CA ALA A 25 -29.79 -14.70 12.35
C ALA A 25 -30.91 -13.82 12.93
N ASP A 26 -30.91 -13.62 14.25
CA ASP A 26 -31.83 -12.75 14.99
C ASP A 26 -31.72 -11.27 14.56
N SER A 27 -30.50 -10.83 14.23
CA SER A 27 -30.19 -9.45 13.84
C SER A 27 -30.40 -9.16 12.36
N LEU A 28 -30.79 -10.16 11.55
CA LEU A 28 -30.87 -10.04 10.09
C LEU A 28 -31.73 -8.85 9.66
N LYS A 29 -32.90 -8.68 10.28
CA LYS A 29 -33.83 -7.58 9.95
C LYS A 29 -33.21 -6.21 10.23
N LEU A 30 -32.51 -6.06 11.37
CA LEU A 30 -31.86 -4.81 11.75
C LEU A 30 -30.67 -4.51 10.83
N ARG A 31 -29.83 -5.51 10.54
CA ARG A 31 -28.69 -5.38 9.61
C ARG A 31 -29.15 -4.98 8.22
N SER A 32 -30.21 -5.57 7.69
CA SER A 32 -30.76 -5.22 6.38
C SER A 32 -31.31 -3.79 6.35
N ALA A 33 -31.99 -3.36 7.42
CA ALA A 33 -32.49 -1.99 7.54
C ALA A 33 -31.32 -0.98 7.58
N LEU A 34 -30.34 -1.20 8.45
CA LEU A 34 -29.15 -0.36 8.58
C LEU A 34 -28.32 -0.34 7.31
N SER A 35 -28.13 -1.48 6.64
CA SER A 35 -27.41 -1.54 5.35
C SER A 35 -28.11 -0.70 4.28
N SER A 36 -29.44 -0.74 4.24
CA SER A 36 -30.24 0.07 3.31
C SER A 36 -30.14 1.56 3.63
N GLU A 37 -30.19 1.91 4.91
CA GLU A 37 -30.02 3.29 5.38
C GLU A 37 -28.62 3.83 5.07
N MET A 38 -27.56 3.04 5.31
CA MET A 38 -26.18 3.40 4.99
C MET A 38 -25.98 3.60 3.49
N LYS A 39 -26.51 2.69 2.67
CA LYS A 39 -26.48 2.82 1.20
C LYS A 39 -27.23 4.06 0.72
N ALA A 40 -28.37 4.39 1.33
CA ALA A 40 -29.14 5.57 0.99
C ALA A 40 -28.43 6.89 1.35
N ARG A 41 -27.49 6.86 2.30
CA ARG A 41 -26.67 8.01 2.71
C ARG A 41 -25.41 8.19 1.88
N LEU A 42 -24.99 7.17 1.14
CA LEU A 42 -23.87 7.29 0.21
C LEU A 42 -24.34 8.02 -1.05
N PRO A 43 -23.58 8.99 -1.56
CA PRO A 43 -23.92 9.64 -2.82
C PRO A 43 -23.93 8.59 -3.95
N PRO A 44 -24.86 8.69 -4.93
CA PRO A 44 -24.97 7.73 -6.04
C PRO A 44 -23.74 7.73 -6.95
N THR A 45 -22.86 8.72 -6.81
CA THR A 45 -21.58 8.81 -7.50
C THR A 45 -20.56 9.37 -6.52
N VAL A 46 -19.63 8.52 -6.07
CA VAL A 46 -18.42 8.95 -5.38
C VAL A 46 -17.40 9.25 -6.48
N SER A 47 -17.13 10.53 -6.73
CA SER A 47 -16.03 10.91 -7.62
C SER A 47 -14.74 10.93 -6.80
N THR A 48 -13.99 9.84 -6.87
CA THR A 48 -12.54 9.90 -6.65
C THR A 48 -11.89 10.53 -7.89
N PRO A 49 -10.67 11.11 -7.78
CA PRO A 49 -9.89 11.50 -8.95
C PRO A 49 -9.81 10.33 -9.96
N PRO A 50 -9.86 10.59 -11.27
CA PRO A 50 -10.05 9.54 -12.27
C PRO A 50 -8.90 8.52 -12.26
N GLU A 51 -9.23 7.25 -12.00
CA GLU A 51 -8.30 6.11 -12.04
C GLU A 51 -8.77 5.06 -13.04
N HIS A 52 -8.57 5.34 -14.34
CA HIS A 52 -8.87 4.38 -15.41
C HIS A 52 -7.65 3.49 -15.70
N LYS A 53 -7.40 2.47 -14.86
CA LYS A 53 -6.60 1.29 -15.29
C LYS A 53 -6.70 0.04 -14.40
N TYR A 54 -6.93 0.18 -13.09
CA TYR A 54 -6.88 -0.93 -12.14
C TYR A 54 -8.24 -1.06 -11.40
N GLY A 55 -8.70 -2.29 -11.14
CA GLY A 55 -10.01 -2.55 -10.50
C GLY A 55 -10.09 -2.13 -9.04
N TYR A 56 -8.95 -2.05 -8.36
CA TYR A 56 -8.76 -1.44 -7.06
C TYR A 56 -7.50 -0.57 -7.12
N VAL A 57 -7.53 0.55 -6.42
CA VAL A 57 -6.36 1.41 -6.25
C VAL A 57 -6.47 2.20 -4.97
N ASN A 58 -5.37 2.25 -4.24
CA ASN A 58 -5.24 3.00 -3.01
C ASN A 58 -3.93 3.78 -3.04
N VAL A 59 -4.01 5.08 -2.76
CA VAL A 59 -2.85 5.96 -2.64
C VAL A 59 -2.46 5.99 -1.17
N GLY A 60 -1.24 5.53 -0.87
CA GLY A 60 -0.71 5.51 0.49
C GLY A 60 -0.14 6.87 0.91
N THR A 61 1.18 6.97 0.92
CA THR A 61 1.88 8.20 1.28
C THR A 61 2.19 9.04 0.04
N CYS A 62 2.06 10.37 0.17
CA CYS A 62 2.42 11.33 -0.87
C CYS A 62 3.28 12.46 -0.29
N ARG A 63 4.33 12.83 -1.01
CA ARG A 63 5.29 13.87 -0.64
C ARG A 63 5.76 14.64 -1.87
N VAL A 64 5.57 15.95 -1.84
CA VAL A 64 6.08 16.87 -2.86
C VAL A 64 7.53 17.24 -2.53
N SER A 65 8.39 17.35 -3.54
CA SER A 65 9.77 17.81 -3.36
C SER A 65 9.80 19.26 -2.86
N PRO A 66 10.84 19.69 -2.12
CA PRO A 66 10.95 21.08 -1.64
C PRO A 66 10.92 22.15 -2.74
N ASP A 67 11.33 21.80 -3.96
CA ASP A 67 11.28 22.68 -5.14
C ASP A 67 9.96 22.60 -5.93
N HIS A 68 9.01 21.79 -5.46
CA HIS A 68 7.68 21.55 -6.04
C HIS A 68 7.69 20.97 -7.46
N ASN A 69 8.82 20.44 -7.93
CA ASN A 69 8.94 19.88 -9.28
C ASN A 69 8.64 18.38 -9.35
N TYR A 70 8.70 17.66 -8.22
CA TYR A 70 8.49 16.22 -8.18
C TYR A 70 7.46 15.84 -7.12
N LEU A 71 6.66 14.82 -7.42
CA LEU A 71 5.74 14.18 -6.49
C LEU A 71 6.14 12.72 -6.32
N ALA A 72 6.55 12.35 -5.12
CA ALA A 72 6.72 10.96 -4.72
C ALA A 72 5.41 10.47 -4.09
N TYR A 73 4.88 9.36 -4.56
CA TYR A 73 3.66 8.76 -4.03
C TYR A 73 3.73 7.24 -4.08
N THR A 74 2.98 6.58 -3.20
CA THR A 74 2.85 5.12 -3.21
C THR A 74 1.46 4.69 -3.63
N LEU A 75 1.39 3.58 -4.38
CA LEU A 75 0.16 2.97 -4.88
C LEU A 75 0.06 1.50 -4.47
N ASP A 76 -1.11 1.09 -4.01
CA ASP A 76 -1.53 -0.30 -3.90
C ASP A 76 -2.66 -0.54 -4.91
N ILE A 77 -2.46 -1.50 -5.83
CA ILE A 77 -3.45 -1.86 -6.86
C ILE A 77 -4.13 -3.22 -6.59
N SER A 78 -3.66 -3.97 -5.60
CA SER A 78 -4.19 -5.31 -5.26
C SER A 78 -5.07 -5.30 -4.02
N GLY A 79 -4.97 -4.27 -3.18
CA GLY A 79 -5.64 -4.20 -1.88
C GLY A 79 -4.93 -5.01 -0.80
N GLY A 80 -3.71 -5.48 -1.07
CA GLY A 80 -2.89 -6.26 -0.12
C GLY A 80 -2.00 -5.41 0.78
N GLU A 81 -2.20 -4.08 0.79
CA GLU A 81 -1.35 -3.11 1.51
C GLU A 81 0.13 -3.16 1.09
N GLN A 82 0.37 -3.65 -0.13
CA GLN A 82 1.68 -3.66 -0.75
C GLN A 82 1.82 -2.43 -1.64
N TYR A 83 2.57 -1.46 -1.14
CA TYR A 83 2.70 -0.16 -1.74
C TYR A 83 3.92 -0.07 -2.66
N THR A 84 3.68 0.28 -3.92
CA THR A 84 4.72 0.61 -4.90
C THR A 84 4.95 2.13 -4.92
N LEU A 85 6.18 2.56 -4.66
CA LEU A 85 6.64 3.94 -4.84
C LEU A 85 6.77 4.28 -6.33
N GLN A 86 6.30 5.47 -6.71
CA GLN A 86 6.56 6.11 -7.99
C GLN A 86 6.88 7.60 -7.79
N VAL A 87 7.72 8.14 -8.66
CA VAL A 87 8.03 9.58 -8.72
C VAL A 87 7.52 10.15 -10.03
N LYS A 88 6.70 11.19 -9.93
CA LYS A 88 6.14 11.96 -11.05
C LYS A 88 6.80 13.33 -11.12
N ASP A 89 7.30 13.69 -12.30
CA ASP A 89 7.69 15.07 -12.58
C ASP A 89 6.42 15.90 -12.81
N LEU A 90 6.21 16.92 -11.97
CA LEU A 90 5.03 17.77 -12.00
C LEU A 90 5.05 18.80 -13.13
N ARG A 91 6.21 19.06 -13.72
CA ARG A 91 6.36 20.00 -14.85
C ARG A 91 5.95 19.33 -16.15
N SER A 92 6.39 18.10 -16.37
CA SER A 92 6.06 17.32 -17.57
C SER A 92 4.81 16.46 -17.42
N GLY A 93 4.40 16.17 -16.18
CA GLY A 93 3.33 15.23 -15.88
C GLY A 93 3.71 13.76 -16.08
N LEU A 94 4.97 13.46 -16.41
CA LEU A 94 5.46 12.11 -16.68
C LEU A 94 5.93 11.43 -15.39
N ILE A 95 5.68 10.11 -15.31
CA ILE A 95 6.17 9.26 -14.23
C ILE A 95 7.49 8.64 -14.69
N ASP A 96 8.53 8.68 -13.85
CA ASP A 96 9.78 8.02 -14.17
C ASP A 96 9.66 6.51 -13.91
N PRO A 97 9.73 5.64 -14.94
CA PRO A 97 9.64 4.19 -14.75
C PRO A 97 10.80 3.62 -13.93
N LYS A 98 11.95 4.30 -13.85
CA LYS A 98 13.10 3.85 -13.06
C LYS A 98 12.94 4.11 -11.56
N SER A 99 11.99 4.96 -11.18
CA SER A 99 11.70 5.29 -9.78
C SER A 99 10.82 4.25 -9.07
N LYS A 100 10.36 3.21 -9.79
CA LYS A 100 9.44 2.21 -9.27
C LYS A 100 10.14 1.32 -8.23
N VAL A 101 9.65 1.34 -6.98
CA VAL A 101 10.14 0.47 -5.91
C VAL A 101 8.97 -0.14 -5.15
N ASP A 102 8.95 -1.46 -5.04
CA ASP A 102 7.90 -2.19 -4.33
C ASP A 102 8.18 -2.27 -2.82
N GLY A 103 7.13 -2.28 -2.00
CA GLY A 103 7.24 -2.38 -0.54
C GLY A 103 7.71 -1.10 0.16
N ALA A 104 7.52 0.07 -0.46
CA ALA A 104 7.89 1.35 0.14
C ALA A 104 6.83 1.79 1.17
N VAL A 105 7.27 2.07 2.41
CA VAL A 105 6.38 2.36 3.55
C VAL A 105 6.35 3.86 3.89
N SER A 106 7.52 4.50 3.95
CA SER A 106 7.66 5.92 4.32
C SER A 106 8.55 6.63 3.32
N LEU A 107 8.30 7.92 3.11
CA LEU A 107 8.99 8.77 2.13
C LEU A 107 9.43 10.09 2.77
N ALA A 108 10.65 10.53 2.49
CA ALA A 108 11.15 11.84 2.88
C ALA A 108 12.07 12.41 1.80
N TRP A 109 11.79 13.62 1.31
CA TRP A 109 12.69 14.32 0.40
C TRP A 109 13.86 14.95 1.15
N ALA A 110 15.05 14.91 0.55
CA ALA A 110 16.17 15.71 0.99
C ALA A 110 15.95 17.20 0.64
N GLN A 111 16.66 18.07 1.36
CA GLN A 111 16.62 19.52 1.12
C GLN A 111 17.11 19.91 -0.28
N ASP A 112 17.91 19.06 -0.94
CA ASP A 112 18.41 19.26 -2.30
C ASP A 112 17.34 19.07 -3.40
N ALA A 113 16.11 18.69 -3.02
CA ALA A 113 14.97 18.40 -3.88
C ALA A 113 15.19 17.35 -4.98
N SER A 114 16.27 16.58 -4.87
CA SER A 114 16.72 15.61 -5.87
C SER A 114 16.97 14.22 -5.32
N SER A 115 17.05 14.11 -3.99
CA SER A 115 17.26 12.86 -3.27
C SER A 115 15.99 12.52 -2.48
N LEU A 116 15.55 11.25 -2.57
CA LEU A 116 14.38 10.74 -1.87
C LEU A 116 14.80 9.55 -0.99
N PHE A 117 14.50 9.65 0.30
CA PHE A 117 14.69 8.58 1.27
C PHE A 117 13.39 7.80 1.43
N TYR A 118 13.49 6.48 1.50
CA TYR A 118 12.35 5.65 1.80
C TYR A 118 12.72 4.44 2.66
N THR A 119 11.75 3.93 3.39
CA THR A 119 11.87 2.67 4.13
C THR A 119 11.16 1.58 3.37
N GLN A 120 11.77 0.39 3.31
CA GLN A 120 11.21 -0.78 2.65
C GLN A 120 10.83 -1.84 3.69
N SER A 121 9.63 -2.41 3.56
CA SER A 121 9.22 -3.58 4.34
C SER A 121 9.60 -4.87 3.65
N ASP A 122 9.90 -5.91 4.43
CA ASP A 122 10.11 -7.27 3.92
C ASP A 122 8.77 -7.96 3.62
N GLU A 123 8.85 -9.23 3.19
CA GLU A 123 7.70 -10.10 2.93
C GLU A 123 6.78 -10.29 4.15
N ASN A 124 7.27 -9.99 5.37
CA ASN A 124 6.52 -10.08 6.62
C ASN A 124 5.98 -8.72 7.09
N GLN A 125 5.96 -7.70 6.21
CA GLN A 125 5.57 -6.32 6.52
C GLN A 125 6.38 -5.68 7.66
N ARG A 126 7.56 -6.22 8.00
CA ARG A 126 8.44 -5.63 9.00
C ARG A 126 9.36 -4.62 8.30
N PRO A 127 9.50 -3.39 8.83
CA PRO A 127 10.46 -2.44 8.28
C PRO A 127 11.87 -2.95 8.58
N TYR A 128 12.53 -3.53 7.59
CA TYR A 128 13.86 -4.14 7.74
C TYR A 128 14.98 -3.32 7.07
N ARG A 129 14.63 -2.32 6.25
CA ARG A 129 15.61 -1.58 5.45
C ARG A 129 15.29 -0.09 5.34
N GLN A 130 16.29 0.75 5.64
CA GLN A 130 16.33 2.13 5.18
C GLN A 130 17.14 2.16 3.88
N SER A 131 16.50 2.56 2.79
CA SER A 131 17.12 2.57 1.45
C SER A 131 17.22 4.01 0.96
N LEU A 132 18.43 4.38 0.53
CA LEU A 132 18.71 5.63 -0.16
C LEU A 132 18.56 5.38 -1.67
N ILE A 133 17.70 6.13 -2.37
CA ILE A 133 17.89 6.32 -3.82
C ILE A 133 18.80 7.53 -4.00
N ILE A 134 20.04 7.28 -4.42
CA ILE A 134 20.90 8.31 -4.99
C ILE A 134 20.39 8.59 -6.41
N ARG A 135 20.14 9.87 -6.72
CA ARG A 135 19.74 10.45 -8.02
C ARG A 135 19.92 9.52 -9.22
N PHE A 136 18.83 9.16 -9.92
CA PHE A 136 18.79 8.62 -11.31
C PHE A 136 19.92 7.66 -11.76
N SER A 137 20.57 7.00 -10.81
CA SER A 137 21.72 6.12 -10.94
C SER A 137 21.70 5.26 -9.68
N LEU A 138 21.16 4.06 -9.84
CA LEU A 138 21.00 3.02 -8.84
C LEU A 138 22.19 2.98 -7.85
N LEU A 139 21.96 3.33 -6.59
CA LEU A 139 22.89 2.98 -5.52
C LEU A 139 22.10 2.61 -4.27
N VAL A 140 21.76 1.33 -4.18
CA VAL A 140 21.14 0.72 -2.99
C VAL A 140 22.22 0.61 -1.93
N PHE A 141 22.15 1.44 -0.90
CA PHE A 141 22.97 1.24 0.31
C PHE A 141 22.33 0.16 1.18
N GLN A 142 23.00 -0.99 1.30
CA GLN A 142 22.63 -2.08 2.20
C GLN A 142 23.55 -2.01 3.43
N TRP A 143 23.00 -1.66 4.59
CA TRP A 143 23.72 -1.76 5.86
C TRP A 143 23.81 -3.24 6.28
N TRP A 144 25.03 -3.74 6.48
CA TRP A 144 25.32 -5.07 7.03
C TRP A 144 25.52 -4.92 8.55
N GLU A 145 24.74 -5.63 9.37
CA GLU A 145 24.97 -5.80 10.81
C GLU A 145 26.27 -6.57 11.08
N LYS A 146 27.27 -5.89 11.64
CA LYS A 146 28.51 -6.51 12.12
C LYS A 146 28.19 -7.47 13.28
N GLU A 147 28.30 -8.78 13.02
CA GLU A 147 28.44 -9.75 14.10
C GLU A 147 29.90 -9.76 14.59
N TRP A 148 30.05 -9.58 15.90
CA TRP A 148 31.29 -9.82 16.62
C TRP A 148 31.44 -11.32 16.82
N VAL A 149 32.53 -11.90 16.32
CA VAL A 149 33.05 -13.15 16.90
C VAL A 149 34.48 -12.87 17.33
N SER A 150 34.64 -12.66 18.62
CA SER A 150 35.88 -12.91 19.34
C SER A 150 35.94 -14.40 19.68
N VAL A 151 36.87 -15.14 19.07
CA VAL A 151 37.94 -15.97 19.68
C VAL A 151 38.94 -16.29 18.57
#